data_AF-A0A3D4AJW0-F1
#
_entry.id   AF-A0A3D4AJW0-F1
#
_cell.length_a   1.000
_cell.length_b   1.000
_cell.length_c   1.000
_cell.angle_alpha   90.00
_cell.angle_beta   90.00
_cell.angle_gamma   90.00
#
_symmetry.space_group_name_H-M   'P 1'
#
loop_
_entity.id
_entity.type
_entity.pdbx_description
1 polymer ?
#
loop_
_entity_poly.entity_id
_entity_poly.type
_entity_poly.pdbx_seq_one_letter_code
_entity_poly.pdbx_strand_id
1 'polypeptide(L)'
;KQAVPTDGDIKIAVIQTPKISNFTDFDALSNEGDVSLYYVQDAADFGIPDVVMLPGSKNTTEDMLYLEKSGIGQLVKKHAEAGKAVIGICGGYQMLGERIMDPHHTESDNDEVNGLGLLGMTTLFAEKKLTSQVKADCNNLGFMGQSISAGNLAGYEIHMGQTDFTRESDSHPFVIRERSRTECNNIEGTACAKGNVFGTYIHGVFDNDEFRRSVLNAVRITKGLAPLENTRNVMAEKQQSYERLADIVEQHLDMDKLMEIMGENNQ
;
A
#
# COMPACT_ATOMS: atom_id res chain seq x y z
N LYS A 1 11.03 22.03 -0.69
CA LYS A 1 11.27 21.44 0.65
C LYS A 1 9.95 21.46 1.40
N GLN A 2 9.19 20.37 1.34
CA GLN A 2 8.02 20.21 2.23
C GLN A 2 8.58 19.96 3.62
N ALA A 3 8.28 20.84 4.58
CA ALA A 3 8.64 20.61 5.97
C ALA A 3 7.82 19.43 6.50
N VAL A 4 8.45 18.55 7.29
CA VAL A 4 7.76 17.46 8.00
C VAL A 4 6.68 18.10 8.89
N PRO A 5 5.38 17.76 8.70
CA PRO A 5 4.33 18.26 9.57
C PRO A 5 4.60 17.84 11.02
N THR A 6 4.44 18.78 11.97
CA THR A 6 4.86 18.59 13.37
C THR A 6 3.75 18.18 14.32
N ASP A 7 2.50 18.20 13.88
CA ASP A 7 1.36 18.30 14.80
C ASP A 7 0.64 16.98 15.06
N GLY A 8 0.90 15.95 14.24
CA GLY A 8 0.36 14.60 14.43
C GLY A 8 1.19 13.75 15.39
N ASP A 9 0.50 12.96 16.20
CA ASP A 9 1.11 11.99 17.12
C ASP A 9 1.95 10.93 16.38
N ILE A 10 1.56 10.55 15.16
CA ILE A 10 2.21 9.51 14.35
C ILE A 10 2.82 10.13 13.10
N LYS A 11 4.13 10.00 12.92
CA LYS A 11 4.85 10.51 11.74
C LYS A 11 5.06 9.40 10.72
N ILE A 12 4.48 9.57 9.54
CA ILE A 12 4.56 8.62 8.43
C ILE A 12 5.39 9.23 7.30
N ALA A 13 6.51 8.59 6.98
CA ALA A 13 7.33 8.92 5.82
C ALA A 13 6.94 8.02 4.65
N VAL A 14 6.34 8.59 3.60
CA VAL A 14 6.07 7.88 2.34
C VAL A 14 7.24 8.10 1.39
N ILE A 15 7.88 7.03 0.94
CA ILE A 15 9.02 7.13 0.03
C ILE A 15 8.53 7.49 -1.38
N GLN A 16 8.93 8.65 -1.88
CA GLN A 16 8.54 9.12 -3.21
C GLN A 16 9.58 8.72 -4.25
N THR A 17 9.38 7.55 -4.84
CA THR A 17 10.23 7.06 -5.95
C THR A 17 9.87 7.74 -7.28
N PRO A 18 10.78 7.78 -8.27
CA PRO A 18 10.53 8.41 -9.56
C PRO A 18 9.31 7.86 -10.32
N LYS A 19 8.99 6.57 -10.13
CA LYS A 19 7.88 5.89 -10.83
C LYS A 19 6.71 5.56 -9.90
N ILE A 20 6.60 6.29 -8.79
CA ILE A 20 5.49 6.17 -7.83
C ILE A 20 4.13 6.14 -8.56
N SER A 21 3.28 5.21 -8.13
CA SER A 21 1.91 5.06 -8.59
C SER A 21 0.95 5.02 -7.40
N ASN A 22 -0.34 5.18 -7.68
CA ASN A 22 -1.41 4.99 -6.68
C ASN A 22 -1.17 5.78 -5.38
N PHE A 23 -0.68 7.02 -5.50
CA PHE A 23 -0.38 7.90 -4.35
C PHE A 23 -1.59 8.08 -3.41
N THR A 24 -2.80 7.86 -3.92
CA THR A 24 -4.07 7.92 -3.18
C THR A 24 -4.21 6.85 -2.10
N ASP A 25 -3.39 5.79 -2.11
CA ASP A 25 -3.42 4.74 -1.08
C ASP A 25 -3.17 5.27 0.34
N PHE A 26 -2.55 6.46 0.43
CA PHE A 26 -2.23 7.10 1.70
C PHE A 26 -3.16 8.25 2.07
N ASP A 27 -4.12 8.62 1.22
CA ASP A 27 -5.04 9.73 1.47
C ASP A 27 -5.90 9.46 2.72
N ALA A 28 -6.31 8.20 2.92
CA ALA A 28 -7.05 7.80 4.12
C ALA A 28 -6.23 8.05 5.39
N LEU A 29 -4.92 7.82 5.35
CA LEU A 29 -3.99 8.04 6.46
C LEU A 29 -3.70 9.53 6.67
N SER A 30 -3.45 10.31 5.60
CA SER A 30 -3.15 11.74 5.72
C SER A 30 -4.30 12.56 6.28
N ASN A 31 -5.53 12.05 6.16
CA ASN A 31 -6.73 12.69 6.68
C ASN A 31 -7.06 12.28 8.13
N GLU A 32 -6.28 11.39 8.75
CA GLU A 32 -6.41 11.09 10.19
C GLU A 32 -5.81 12.23 11.01
N GLY A 33 -6.58 12.77 11.98
CA GLY A 33 -6.16 13.93 12.76
C GLY A 33 -4.94 13.70 13.66
N ASP A 34 -4.59 12.44 13.94
CA ASP A 34 -3.41 12.05 14.72
C ASP A 34 -2.19 11.67 13.87
N VAL A 35 -2.27 11.84 12.54
CA VAL A 35 -1.22 11.47 11.59
C VAL A 35 -0.59 12.69 10.96
N SER A 36 0.74 12.68 10.89
CA SER A 36 1.56 13.60 10.10
C SER A 36 2.26 12.83 9.01
N LEU A 37 1.69 12.89 7.80
CA LEU A 37 2.22 12.23 6.61
C LEU A 37 3.07 13.20 5.79
N TYR A 38 4.24 12.76 5.34
CA TYR A 38 5.12 13.52 4.46
C TYR A 38 5.82 12.61 3.46
N TYR A 39 6.22 13.19 2.34
CA TYR A 39 6.92 12.48 1.27
C TYR A 39 8.43 12.68 1.36
N VAL A 40 9.17 11.60 1.17
CA VAL A 40 10.63 11.57 1.19
C VAL A 40 11.12 11.29 -0.22
N GLN A 41 11.61 12.33 -0.89
CA GLN A 41 12.22 12.21 -2.22
C GLN A 41 13.73 11.99 -2.10
N ASP A 42 14.39 12.71 -1.20
CA ASP A 42 15.84 12.62 -0.97
C ASP A 42 16.16 12.03 0.41
N ALA A 43 17.33 11.38 0.56
CA ALA A 43 17.79 10.82 1.84
C ALA A 43 17.85 11.86 2.98
N ALA A 44 18.07 13.14 2.65
CA ALA A 44 18.09 14.24 3.62
C ALA A 44 16.71 14.55 4.20
N ASP A 45 15.63 14.20 3.49
CA ASP A 45 14.25 14.43 3.91
C ASP A 45 13.69 13.28 4.77
N PHE A 46 14.45 12.19 4.95
CA PHE A 46 14.00 10.98 5.63
C PHE A 46 13.52 11.23 7.06
N GLY A 47 14.13 12.19 7.78
CA GLY A 47 13.70 12.58 9.11
C GLY A 47 13.79 11.45 10.16
N ILE A 48 12.86 11.47 11.12
CA ILE A 48 12.74 10.45 12.19
C ILE A 48 11.27 9.98 12.23
N PRO A 49 10.82 9.20 11.24
CA PRO A 49 9.45 8.71 11.21
C PRO A 49 9.23 7.66 12.31
N ASP A 50 7.94 7.42 12.57
CA ASP A 50 7.45 6.27 13.32
C ASP A 50 7.14 5.10 12.37
N VAL A 51 6.67 5.43 11.16
CA VAL A 51 6.34 4.49 10.09
C VAL A 51 6.99 4.94 8.79
N VAL A 52 7.63 4.03 8.08
CA VAL A 52 8.04 4.22 6.68
C VAL A 52 7.10 3.44 5.78
N MET A 53 6.61 4.06 4.72
CA MET A 53 5.75 3.41 3.72
C MET A 53 6.39 3.45 2.34
N LEU A 54 6.43 2.30 1.67
CA LEU A 54 6.83 2.15 0.27
C LEU A 54 5.57 2.00 -0.60
N PRO A 55 5.31 2.94 -1.50
CA PRO A 55 4.11 2.95 -2.34
C PRO A 55 4.20 2.01 -3.54
N GLY A 56 3.09 1.91 -4.28
CA GLY A 56 3.09 1.27 -5.58
C GLY A 56 4.05 1.94 -6.56
N SER A 57 4.54 1.16 -7.52
CA SER A 57 5.41 1.65 -8.60
C SER A 57 4.88 1.17 -9.95
N LYS A 58 5.09 1.99 -10.99
CA LYS A 58 4.88 1.59 -12.40
C LYS A 58 6.07 0.84 -12.99
N ASN A 59 7.22 0.88 -12.31
CA ASN A 59 8.44 0.20 -12.70
C ASN A 59 9.26 -0.05 -11.42
N THR A 60 8.98 -1.16 -10.78
CA THR A 60 9.55 -1.50 -9.47
C THR A 60 11.05 -1.70 -9.56
N THR A 61 11.54 -2.25 -10.68
CA THR A 61 12.97 -2.52 -10.88
C THR A 61 13.79 -1.22 -10.93
N GLU A 62 13.37 -0.22 -11.70
CA GLU A 62 14.03 1.09 -11.74
C GLU A 62 13.94 1.82 -10.39
N ASP A 63 12.79 1.74 -9.72
CA ASP A 63 12.60 2.37 -8.41
C ASP A 63 13.45 1.70 -7.33
N MET A 64 13.64 0.37 -7.37
CA MET A 64 14.53 -0.33 -6.45
C MET A 64 15.99 0.11 -6.65
N LEU A 65 16.45 0.23 -7.91
CA LEU A 65 17.77 0.77 -8.23
C LEU A 65 17.93 2.22 -7.77
N TYR A 66 16.85 3.02 -7.84
CA TYR A 66 16.83 4.37 -7.29
C TYR A 66 17.01 4.38 -5.76
N LEU A 67 16.30 3.51 -5.03
CA LEU A 67 16.44 3.40 -3.57
C LEU A 67 17.87 3.03 -3.15
N GLU A 68 18.53 2.16 -3.92
CA GLU A 68 19.92 1.81 -3.70
C GLU A 68 20.85 3.00 -3.96
N LYS A 69 20.75 3.64 -5.13
CA LYS A 69 21.62 4.76 -5.54
C LYS A 69 21.46 6.01 -4.67
N SER A 70 20.24 6.32 -4.24
CA SER A 70 19.93 7.48 -3.39
C SER A 70 20.34 7.29 -1.93
N GLY A 71 20.62 6.05 -1.51
CA GLY A 71 20.88 5.70 -0.12
C GLY A 71 19.62 5.59 0.75
N ILE A 72 18.42 5.88 0.21
CA ILE A 72 17.15 5.77 0.93
C ILE A 72 16.91 4.31 1.36
N GLY A 73 17.20 3.34 0.49
CA GLY A 73 17.03 1.92 0.82
C GLY A 73 17.79 1.50 2.08
N GLN A 74 18.99 2.06 2.31
CA GLN A 74 19.75 1.80 3.53
C GLN A 74 19.12 2.45 4.77
N LEU A 75 18.48 3.61 4.63
CA LEU A 75 17.74 4.25 5.71
C LEU A 75 16.50 3.44 6.09
N VAL A 76 15.77 2.90 5.11
CA VAL A 76 14.64 1.99 5.36
C VAL A 76 15.09 0.73 6.09
N LYS A 77 16.19 0.09 5.65
CA LYS A 77 16.78 -1.08 6.33
C LYS A 77 17.13 -0.77 7.79
N LYS A 78 17.86 0.31 8.04
CA LYS A 78 18.21 0.75 9.41
C LYS A 78 16.97 1.04 10.27
N HIS A 79 15.92 1.60 9.67
CA HIS A 79 14.66 1.86 10.34
C HIS A 79 13.97 0.55 10.79
N ALA A 80 13.90 -0.45 9.90
CA ALA A 80 13.38 -1.78 10.21
C ALA A 80 14.25 -2.55 11.23
N GLU A 81 15.58 -2.46 11.13
CA GLU A 81 16.53 -3.06 12.08
C GLU A 81 16.32 -2.50 13.49
N ALA A 82 16.04 -1.20 13.62
CA ALA A 82 15.67 -0.54 14.88
C ALA A 82 14.29 -0.96 15.41
N GLY A 83 13.56 -1.85 14.72
CA GLY A 83 12.25 -2.36 15.13
C GLY A 83 11.10 -1.40 14.86
N LYS A 84 11.32 -0.38 14.04
CA LYS A 84 10.27 0.57 13.65
C LYS A 84 9.49 0.07 12.44
N ALA A 85 8.29 0.61 12.27
CA ALA A 85 7.31 0.14 11.31
C ALA A 85 7.74 0.43 9.86
N VAL A 86 7.68 -0.59 9.00
CA VAL A 86 7.82 -0.46 7.54
C VAL A 86 6.66 -1.16 6.85
N ILE A 87 6.00 -0.49 5.92
CA ILE A 87 4.84 -1.02 5.20
C ILE A 87 5.05 -0.87 3.70
N GLY A 88 4.84 -1.93 2.93
CA GLY A 88 4.92 -1.88 1.46
C GLY A 88 3.58 -2.16 0.80
N ILE A 89 3.22 -1.39 -0.23
CA ILE A 89 2.03 -1.62 -1.05
C ILE A 89 2.46 -1.89 -2.49
N CYS A 90 1.99 -2.99 -3.08
CA CYS A 90 2.24 -3.40 -4.46
C CYS A 90 3.74 -3.34 -4.83
N GLY A 91 4.19 -2.43 -5.71
CA GLY A 91 5.61 -2.25 -6.02
C GLY A 91 6.47 -2.07 -4.76
N GLY A 92 6.01 -1.30 -3.78
CA GLY A 92 6.71 -1.14 -2.51
C GLY A 92 6.74 -2.42 -1.66
N TYR A 93 5.70 -3.26 -1.76
CA TYR A 93 5.72 -4.60 -1.17
C TYR A 93 6.81 -5.44 -1.85
N GLN A 94 6.86 -5.48 -3.18
CA GLN A 94 7.89 -6.19 -3.95
C GLN A 94 9.31 -5.76 -3.57
N MET A 95 9.56 -4.44 -3.44
CA MET A 95 10.85 -3.89 -3.01
C MET A 95 11.27 -4.34 -1.60
N LEU A 96 10.33 -4.67 -0.70
CA LEU A 96 10.66 -5.21 0.62
C LEU A 96 11.18 -6.65 0.59
N GLY A 97 10.91 -7.38 -0.50
CA GLY A 97 11.33 -8.76 -0.70
C GLY A 97 12.83 -8.93 -0.90
N GLU A 98 13.26 -10.16 -1.11
CA GLU A 98 14.67 -10.53 -1.32
C GLU A 98 15.12 -10.17 -2.74
N ARG A 99 14.29 -10.42 -3.76
CA ARG A 99 14.61 -10.22 -5.18
C ARG A 99 13.36 -9.87 -5.99
N ILE A 100 13.55 -9.09 -7.04
CA ILE A 100 12.57 -8.80 -8.09
C ILE A 100 13.18 -9.28 -9.42
N MET A 101 12.51 -10.19 -10.10
CA MET A 101 12.96 -10.86 -11.32
C MET A 101 12.07 -10.41 -12.49
N ASP A 102 12.68 -9.95 -13.57
CA ASP A 102 12.03 -9.50 -14.81
C ASP A 102 12.65 -10.20 -16.04
N PRO A 103 12.60 -11.54 -16.14
CA PRO A 103 13.26 -12.28 -17.22
C PRO A 103 12.66 -12.01 -18.61
N HIS A 104 11.52 -11.32 -18.65
CA HIS A 104 10.82 -10.94 -19.88
C HIS A 104 10.99 -9.44 -20.19
N HIS A 105 11.78 -8.70 -19.39
CA HIS A 105 12.03 -7.26 -19.53
C HIS A 105 10.75 -6.43 -19.70
N THR A 106 9.73 -6.79 -18.92
CA THR A 106 8.41 -6.16 -18.96
C THR A 106 8.42 -4.77 -18.35
N GLU A 107 9.25 -4.55 -17.33
CA GLU A 107 9.42 -3.26 -16.67
C GLU A 107 10.81 -2.66 -16.92
N SER A 108 11.88 -3.45 -17.05
CA SER A 108 13.24 -2.92 -17.25
C SER A 108 14.17 -3.81 -18.07
N ASP A 109 15.29 -3.24 -18.51
CA ASP A 109 16.37 -3.98 -19.19
C ASP A 109 17.18 -4.92 -18.26
N ASN A 110 16.88 -4.96 -16.95
CA ASN A 110 17.57 -5.84 -16.00
C ASN A 110 16.78 -7.15 -15.84
N ASP A 111 17.47 -8.29 -15.93
CA ASP A 111 16.86 -9.61 -15.65
C ASP A 111 16.37 -9.72 -14.21
N GLU A 112 17.07 -9.07 -13.27
CA GLU A 112 16.74 -9.08 -11.85
C GLU A 112 17.42 -7.95 -11.09
N VAL A 113 16.85 -7.60 -9.94
CA VAL A 113 17.45 -6.73 -8.93
C VAL A 113 17.25 -7.30 -7.52
N ASN A 114 18.19 -7.02 -6.63
CA ASN A 114 18.02 -7.32 -5.21
C ASN A 114 17.00 -6.35 -4.60
N GLY A 115 16.10 -6.88 -3.78
CA GLY A 115 15.22 -6.07 -2.95
C GLY A 115 15.89 -5.64 -1.64
N LEU A 116 15.10 -5.12 -0.72
CA LEU A 116 15.56 -4.73 0.62
C LEU A 116 15.77 -5.94 1.54
N GLY A 117 15.26 -7.13 1.21
CA GLY A 117 15.43 -8.36 1.97
C GLY A 117 14.76 -8.36 3.36
N LEU A 118 13.81 -7.44 3.57
CA LEU A 118 13.09 -7.28 4.84
C LEU A 118 11.98 -8.32 5.01
N LEU A 119 11.40 -8.78 3.90
CA LEU A 119 10.43 -9.86 3.84
C LEU A 119 11.03 -11.02 3.05
N GLY A 120 10.82 -12.25 3.52
CA GLY A 120 11.30 -13.46 2.87
C GLY A 120 10.37 -13.89 1.75
N MET A 121 10.46 -13.15 0.66
CA MET A 121 9.69 -13.42 -0.56
C MET A 121 10.43 -12.89 -1.78
N THR A 122 10.17 -13.50 -2.93
CA THR A 122 10.72 -13.07 -4.23
C THR A 122 9.59 -12.81 -5.19
N THR A 123 9.76 -11.83 -6.06
CA THR A 123 8.75 -11.48 -7.07
C THR A 123 9.26 -11.77 -8.46
N LEU A 124 8.45 -12.46 -9.26
CA LEU A 124 8.65 -12.68 -10.68
C LEU A 124 7.62 -11.85 -11.47
N PHE A 125 8.06 -11.02 -12.40
CA PHE A 125 7.14 -10.34 -13.32
C PHE A 125 6.65 -11.28 -14.41
N ALA A 126 5.33 -11.40 -14.50
CA ALA A 126 4.65 -12.14 -15.55
C ALA A 126 4.29 -11.21 -16.73
N GLU A 127 4.18 -11.76 -17.94
CA GLU A 127 3.82 -11.00 -19.14
C GLU A 127 2.43 -10.33 -19.06
N LYS A 128 1.52 -10.89 -18.25
CA LYS A 128 0.13 -10.42 -18.16
C LYS A 128 -0.12 -9.73 -16.83
N LYS A 129 -0.69 -8.52 -16.93
CA LYS A 129 -1.16 -7.75 -15.78
C LYS A 129 -2.41 -8.37 -15.18
N LEU A 130 -2.38 -8.62 -13.88
CA LEU A 130 -3.55 -8.88 -13.07
C LEU A 130 -4.20 -7.56 -12.69
N THR A 131 -5.47 -7.40 -13.08
CA THR A 131 -6.29 -6.24 -12.69
C THR A 131 -7.62 -6.74 -12.16
N SER A 132 -7.86 -6.62 -10.85
CA SER A 132 -9.07 -7.15 -10.23
C SER A 132 -9.48 -6.32 -9.03
N GLN A 133 -10.80 -6.11 -8.88
CA GLN A 133 -11.35 -5.75 -7.57
C GLN A 133 -11.23 -6.96 -6.65
N VAL A 134 -10.91 -6.72 -5.37
CA VAL A 134 -10.73 -7.81 -4.40
C VAL A 134 -11.48 -7.54 -3.11
N LYS A 135 -11.93 -8.63 -2.49
CA LYS A 135 -12.30 -8.67 -1.07
C LYS A 135 -11.38 -9.63 -0.36
N ALA A 136 -10.87 -9.22 0.79
CA ALA A 136 -9.90 -9.99 1.56
C ALA A 136 -10.23 -10.02 3.05
N ASP A 137 -9.74 -11.03 3.74
CA ASP A 137 -9.64 -11.03 5.19
C ASP A 137 -8.19 -10.82 5.59
N CYS A 138 -7.95 -10.03 6.63
CA CYS A 138 -6.70 -10.00 7.37
C CYS A 138 -6.85 -10.87 8.61
N ASN A 139 -6.05 -11.93 8.73
CA ASN A 139 -6.10 -12.89 9.81
C ASN A 139 -4.82 -12.82 10.64
N ASN A 140 -4.94 -12.31 11.86
CA ASN A 140 -3.91 -12.39 12.90
C ASN A 140 -2.54 -11.81 12.46
N LEU A 141 -2.57 -10.65 11.78
CA LEU A 141 -1.38 -9.90 11.42
C LEU A 141 -0.67 -9.44 12.71
N GLY A 142 0.48 -10.05 13.00
CA GLY A 142 1.38 -9.57 14.04
C GLY A 142 2.05 -8.27 13.61
N PHE A 143 1.66 -7.15 14.20
CA PHE A 143 2.22 -5.84 13.86
C PHE A 143 2.41 -4.96 15.10
N MET A 144 3.62 -4.43 15.30
CA MET A 144 4.01 -3.56 16.40
C MET A 144 3.58 -4.10 17.78
N GLY A 145 3.76 -5.41 17.98
CA GLY A 145 3.39 -6.13 19.20
C GLY A 145 1.89 -6.36 19.40
N GLN A 146 1.06 -5.98 18.43
CA GLN A 146 -0.38 -6.24 18.42
C GLN A 146 -0.73 -7.34 17.42
N SER A 147 -1.90 -7.96 17.59
CA SER A 147 -2.49 -8.82 16.57
C SER A 147 -3.70 -8.12 15.94
N ILE A 148 -3.69 -8.00 14.62
CA ILE A 148 -4.70 -7.29 13.85
C ILE A 148 -5.47 -8.30 12.99
N SER A 149 -6.79 -8.30 13.13
CA SER A 149 -7.70 -9.06 12.28
C SER A 149 -8.82 -8.16 11.80
N ALA A 150 -9.18 -8.28 10.53
CA ALA A 150 -10.27 -7.52 9.92
C ALA A 150 -10.85 -8.34 8.77
N GLY A 151 -12.18 -8.43 8.69
CA GLY A 151 -12.87 -9.17 7.64
C GLY A 151 -13.34 -8.26 6.52
N ASN A 152 -13.55 -8.83 5.33
CA ASN A 152 -14.20 -8.15 4.21
C ASN A 152 -13.54 -6.80 3.82
N LEU A 153 -12.21 -6.75 3.87
CA LEU A 153 -11.42 -5.64 3.36
C LEU A 153 -11.68 -5.50 1.86
N ALA A 154 -12.14 -4.33 1.44
CA ALA A 154 -12.29 -4.00 0.03
C ALA A 154 -11.01 -3.34 -0.50
N GLY A 155 -10.63 -3.68 -1.72
CA GLY A 155 -9.48 -3.08 -2.40
C GLY A 155 -9.39 -3.56 -3.84
N TYR A 156 -8.23 -3.35 -4.46
CA TYR A 156 -7.97 -3.83 -5.80
C TYR A 156 -6.50 -4.18 -5.99
N GLU A 157 -6.23 -5.02 -6.98
CA GLU A 157 -4.89 -5.41 -7.40
C GLU A 157 -4.67 -4.96 -8.84
N ILE A 158 -3.48 -4.42 -9.12
CA ILE A 158 -3.10 -3.94 -10.46
C ILE A 158 -1.60 -4.17 -10.73
N HIS A 159 -1.17 -5.43 -10.75
CA HIS A 159 0.26 -5.78 -10.81
C HIS A 159 0.55 -6.90 -11.82
N MET A 160 1.82 -6.99 -12.23
CA MET A 160 2.35 -8.11 -13.01
C MET A 160 3.16 -9.10 -12.15
N GLY A 161 3.49 -8.71 -10.91
CA GLY A 161 4.31 -9.53 -10.03
C GLY A 161 3.56 -10.74 -9.49
N GLN A 162 4.20 -11.90 -9.56
CA GLN A 162 3.83 -13.12 -8.86
C GLN A 162 4.86 -13.33 -7.74
N THR A 163 4.39 -13.50 -6.51
CA THR A 163 5.27 -13.58 -5.34
C THR A 163 5.33 -15.01 -4.82
N ASP A 164 6.55 -15.51 -4.66
CA ASP A 164 6.85 -16.76 -3.96
C ASP A 164 7.41 -16.46 -2.57
N PHE A 165 6.90 -17.16 -1.56
CA PHE A 165 7.33 -17.03 -0.17
C PHE A 165 8.55 -17.90 0.09
N THR A 166 9.65 -17.31 0.56
CA THR A 166 10.95 -17.98 0.71
C THR A 166 11.36 -18.21 2.16
N ARG A 167 10.69 -17.58 3.13
CA ARG A 167 11.04 -17.66 4.56
C ARG A 167 9.87 -18.12 5.41
N GLU A 168 10.00 -19.32 5.98
CA GLU A 168 8.95 -19.97 6.79
C GLU A 168 8.59 -19.22 8.09
N SER A 169 9.50 -18.41 8.63
CA SER A 169 9.24 -17.64 9.85
C SER A 169 8.30 -16.45 9.63
N ASP A 170 8.19 -16.00 8.39
CA ASP A 170 7.30 -14.90 8.03
C ASP A 170 5.85 -15.43 7.93
N SER A 171 4.88 -14.55 8.18
CA SER A 171 3.46 -14.89 8.11
C SER A 171 2.80 -14.26 6.89
N HIS A 172 1.67 -14.83 6.46
CA HIS A 172 0.91 -14.37 5.30
C HIS A 172 -0.52 -14.02 5.74
N PRO A 173 -0.74 -12.77 6.19
CA PRO A 173 -1.93 -12.43 6.96
C PRO A 173 -3.17 -12.21 6.09
N PHE A 174 -3.03 -11.94 4.79
CA PHE A 174 -4.17 -11.65 3.93
C PHE A 174 -4.64 -12.89 3.19
N VAL A 175 -5.95 -13.02 3.06
CA VAL A 175 -6.59 -14.06 2.26
C VAL A 175 -7.61 -13.40 1.35
N ILE A 176 -7.34 -13.40 0.05
CA ILE A 176 -8.28 -12.92 -0.96
C ILE A 176 -9.42 -13.94 -1.07
N ARG A 177 -10.65 -13.49 -0.75
CA ARG A 177 -11.89 -14.27 -0.78
C ARG A 177 -12.68 -14.08 -2.07
N GLU A 178 -12.51 -12.94 -2.71
CA GLU A 178 -13.22 -12.61 -3.95
C GLU A 178 -12.26 -11.85 -4.89
N ARG A 179 -12.24 -12.23 -6.17
CA ARG A 179 -11.59 -11.51 -7.28
C ARG A 179 -12.63 -11.24 -8.35
N SER A 180 -12.97 -9.97 -8.58
CA SER A 180 -13.93 -9.55 -9.61
C SER A 180 -15.23 -10.37 -9.56
N ARG A 181 -15.84 -10.46 -8.38
CA ARG A 181 -17.08 -11.23 -8.11
C ARG A 181 -16.98 -12.75 -8.25
N THR A 182 -15.76 -13.27 -8.36
CA THR A 182 -15.49 -14.72 -8.34
C THR A 182 -14.88 -15.09 -7.00
N GLU A 183 -15.49 -16.05 -6.30
CA GLU A 183 -14.95 -16.57 -5.05
C GLU A 183 -13.58 -17.23 -5.26
N CYS A 184 -12.67 -17.01 -4.32
CA CYS A 184 -11.35 -17.59 -4.30
C CYS A 184 -10.84 -17.70 -2.85
N ASN A 185 -9.66 -18.30 -2.69
CA ASN A 185 -9.03 -18.45 -1.37
C ASN A 185 -7.51 -18.35 -1.51
N ASN A 186 -7.04 -17.22 -2.00
CA ASN A 186 -5.61 -17.01 -2.29
C ASN A 186 -4.94 -16.33 -1.10
N ILE A 187 -3.85 -16.91 -0.62
CA ILE A 187 -2.98 -16.30 0.39
C ILE A 187 -2.25 -15.12 -0.27
N GLU A 188 -2.14 -14.01 0.46
CA GLU A 188 -1.55 -12.77 -0.01
C GLU A 188 -0.81 -12.05 1.13
N GLY A 189 0.16 -11.23 0.75
CA GLY A 189 0.95 -10.41 1.65
C GLY A 189 1.92 -11.19 2.50
N THR A 190 2.87 -10.46 3.07
CA THR A 190 3.89 -11.04 3.95
C THR A 190 4.17 -10.10 5.10
N ALA A 191 4.28 -10.63 6.30
CA ALA A 191 4.70 -9.92 7.49
C ALA A 191 5.90 -10.64 8.13
N CYS A 192 6.94 -9.89 8.48
CA CYS A 192 8.13 -10.48 9.07
C CYS A 192 7.85 -11.01 10.49
N ALA A 193 8.57 -12.04 10.91
CA ALA A 193 8.45 -12.63 12.25
C ALA A 193 8.62 -11.62 13.41
N LYS A 194 9.40 -10.55 13.20
CA LYS A 194 9.63 -9.48 14.19
C LYS A 194 8.41 -8.57 14.36
N GLY A 195 7.46 -8.62 13.42
CA GLY A 195 6.19 -7.88 13.49
C GLY A 195 6.32 -6.39 13.26
N ASN A 196 7.39 -5.87 12.66
CA ASN A 196 7.53 -4.45 12.35
C ASN A 196 7.56 -4.15 10.85
N VAL A 197 7.52 -5.18 10.00
CA VAL A 197 7.47 -5.04 8.54
C VAL A 197 6.35 -5.90 7.99
N PHE A 198 5.49 -5.32 7.15
CA PHE A 198 4.54 -6.09 6.33
C PHE A 198 4.33 -5.43 4.96
N GLY A 199 3.78 -6.18 4.02
CA GLY A 199 3.30 -5.62 2.76
C GLY A 199 2.23 -6.47 2.10
N THR A 200 1.56 -5.87 1.12
CA THR A 200 0.42 -6.44 0.40
C THR A 200 0.30 -5.86 -1.01
N TYR A 201 -0.26 -6.60 -1.95
CA TYR A 201 -0.69 -6.13 -3.26
C TYR A 201 -2.02 -5.37 -3.27
N ILE A 202 -2.77 -5.40 -2.15
CA ILE A 202 -4.10 -4.80 -2.04
C ILE A 202 -3.95 -3.27 -1.94
N HIS A 203 -4.19 -2.59 -3.05
CA HIS A 203 -4.39 -1.13 -3.05
C HIS A 203 -5.70 -0.77 -2.37
N GLY A 204 -5.74 0.42 -1.75
CA GLY A 204 -6.88 0.86 -0.94
C GLY A 204 -7.05 0.11 0.38
N VAL A 205 -6.07 -0.71 0.81
CA VAL A 205 -6.19 -1.47 2.08
C VAL A 205 -6.46 -0.55 3.28
N PHE A 206 -5.91 0.66 3.28
CA PHE A 206 -6.14 1.68 4.32
C PHE A 206 -7.45 2.45 4.17
N ASP A 207 -8.20 2.29 3.09
CA ASP A 207 -9.56 2.83 3.01
C ASP A 207 -10.53 2.08 3.93
N ASN A 208 -10.15 0.88 4.38
CA ASN A 208 -10.90 0.08 5.33
C ASN A 208 -10.65 0.58 6.76
N ASP A 209 -11.66 1.24 7.34
CA ASP A 209 -11.47 2.04 8.55
C ASP A 209 -11.01 1.24 9.77
N GLU A 210 -11.59 0.06 10.01
CA GLU A 210 -11.20 -0.81 11.13
C GLU A 210 -9.75 -1.28 11.02
N PHE A 211 -9.32 -1.68 9.81
CA PHE A 211 -7.95 -2.10 9.55
C PHE A 211 -6.97 -0.93 9.70
N ARG A 212 -7.27 0.22 9.07
CA ARG A 212 -6.45 1.43 9.18
C ARG A 212 -6.28 1.85 10.64
N ARG A 213 -7.37 1.94 11.40
CA ARG A 213 -7.33 2.36 12.80
C ARG A 213 -6.55 1.36 13.67
N SER A 214 -6.69 0.06 13.41
CA SER A 214 -5.94 -0.99 14.12
C SER A 214 -4.44 -0.89 13.86
N VAL A 215 -4.02 -0.66 12.61
CA VAL A 215 -2.60 -0.46 12.25
C VAL A 215 -2.04 0.77 12.96
N LEU A 216 -2.76 1.90 12.92
CA LEU A 216 -2.32 3.12 13.60
C LEU A 216 -2.29 2.95 15.12
N ASN A 217 -3.27 2.28 15.72
CA ASN A 217 -3.30 2.01 17.16
C ASN A 217 -2.14 1.11 17.61
N ALA A 218 -1.70 0.16 16.77
CA ALA A 218 -0.52 -0.65 17.06
C ALA A 218 0.76 0.21 17.17
N VAL A 219 0.88 1.23 16.31
CA VAL A 219 1.96 2.23 16.39
C VAL A 219 1.79 3.10 17.64
N ARG A 220 0.58 3.60 17.94
CA ARG A 220 0.29 4.41 19.14
C ARG A 220 0.70 3.69 20.42
N ILE A 221 0.28 2.44 20.58
CA ILE A 221 0.57 1.62 21.76
C ILE A 221 2.09 1.45 21.93
N THR A 222 2.81 1.18 20.84
CA THR A 222 4.28 1.08 20.89
C THR A 222 4.95 2.39 21.31
N LYS A 223 4.35 3.53 20.96
CA LYS A 223 4.80 4.86 21.39
C LYS A 223 4.37 5.24 22.82
N GLY A 224 3.62 4.38 23.51
CA GLY A 224 3.06 4.68 24.83
C GLY A 224 1.84 5.60 24.80
N LEU A 225 1.20 5.76 23.65
CA LEU A 225 -0.04 6.53 23.48
C LEU A 225 -1.26 5.61 23.62
N ALA A 226 -2.36 6.16 24.16
CA ALA A 226 -3.62 5.44 24.22
C ALA A 226 -4.17 5.19 22.80
N PRO A 227 -4.81 4.03 22.53
CA PRO A 227 -5.51 3.80 21.27
C PRO A 227 -6.66 4.80 21.10
N LEU A 228 -7.02 5.07 19.85
CA LEU A 228 -8.19 5.89 19.52
C LEU A 228 -9.27 5.02 18.88
N GLU A 229 -10.52 5.38 19.14
CA GLU A 229 -11.67 4.82 18.44
C GLU A 229 -11.67 5.24 16.96
N ASN A 230 -12.25 4.41 16.11
CA ASN A 230 -12.51 4.81 14.74
C ASN A 230 -13.66 5.82 14.70
N THR A 231 -13.40 7.02 14.19
CA THR A 231 -14.40 8.10 14.09
C THR A 231 -14.79 8.40 12.64
N ARG A 232 -14.21 7.70 11.67
CA ARG A 232 -14.39 7.98 10.24
C ARG A 232 -15.01 6.81 9.49
N ASN A 233 -15.64 7.17 8.37
CA ASN A 233 -16.15 6.22 7.39
C ASN A 233 -15.66 6.64 6.00
N VAL A 234 -14.43 6.25 5.65
CA VAL A 234 -13.77 6.71 4.41
C VAL A 234 -14.53 6.25 3.17
N MET A 235 -15.13 5.05 3.22
CA MET A 235 -15.95 4.55 2.12
C MET A 235 -17.16 5.44 1.86
N ALA A 236 -17.87 5.86 2.90
CA ALA A 236 -19.00 6.79 2.78
C ALA A 236 -18.56 8.18 2.29
N GLU A 237 -17.42 8.69 2.77
CA GLU A 237 -16.85 9.97 2.33
C GLU A 237 -16.49 9.95 0.83
N LYS A 238 -15.91 8.85 0.34
CA LYS A 238 -15.62 8.65 -1.10
C LYS A 238 -16.90 8.58 -1.92
N GLN A 239 -17.89 7.82 -1.45
CA GLN A 239 -19.19 7.70 -2.12
C GLN A 239 -19.88 9.05 -2.26
N GLN A 240 -19.90 9.87 -1.19
CA GLN A 240 -20.47 11.22 -1.23
C GLN A 240 -19.72 12.14 -2.21
N SER A 241 -18.41 11.96 -2.34
CA SER A 241 -17.60 12.73 -3.29
C SER A 241 -17.91 12.33 -4.74
N TYR A 242 -18.14 11.05 -5.01
CA TYR A 242 -18.57 10.57 -6.32
C TYR A 242 -19.98 11.05 -6.68
N GLU A 243 -20.92 11.01 -5.74
CA GLU A 243 -22.27 11.54 -5.93
C GLU A 243 -22.23 13.04 -6.27
N ARG A 244 -21.43 13.83 -5.54
CA ARG A 244 -21.26 15.25 -5.85
C ARG A 244 -20.66 15.49 -7.22
N LEU A 245 -19.71 14.67 -7.65
CA LEU A 245 -19.14 14.78 -8.99
C LEU A 245 -20.18 14.43 -10.06
N ALA A 246 -20.96 13.37 -9.85
CA ALA A 246 -22.06 12.98 -10.73
C ALA A 246 -23.08 14.11 -10.87
N ASP A 247 -23.51 14.71 -9.75
CA ASP A 247 -24.44 15.85 -9.75
C ASP A 247 -23.90 17.03 -10.56
N ILE A 248 -22.60 17.36 -10.43
CA ILE A 248 -21.97 18.45 -11.19
C ILE A 248 -21.93 18.13 -12.68
N VAL A 249 -21.58 16.90 -13.04
CA VAL A 249 -21.54 16.41 -14.43
C VAL A 249 -22.94 16.51 -15.05
N GLU A 250 -23.97 15.98 -14.37
CA GLU A 250 -25.37 16.03 -14.83
C GLU A 250 -25.89 17.47 -14.97
N GLN A 251 -25.49 18.38 -14.09
CA GLN A 251 -25.92 19.78 -14.16
C GLN A 251 -25.29 20.57 -15.31
N HIS A 252 -24.09 20.19 -15.76
CA HIS A 252 -23.30 20.98 -16.71
C HIS A 252 -23.10 20.31 -18.07
N LEU A 253 -23.51 19.06 -18.22
CA LEU A 253 -23.40 18.31 -19.47
C LEU A 253 -24.77 17.81 -19.92
N ASP A 254 -24.98 17.84 -21.23
CA ASP A 254 -26.13 17.23 -21.88
C ASP A 254 -25.95 15.71 -21.87
N MET A 255 -26.46 15.07 -20.82
CA MET A 255 -26.32 13.63 -20.59
C MET A 255 -27.02 12.81 -21.68
N ASP A 256 -28.15 13.29 -22.20
CA ASP A 256 -28.87 12.63 -23.29
C ASP A 256 -28.00 12.59 -24.56
N LYS A 257 -27.34 13.69 -24.89
CA LYS A 257 -26.42 13.77 -26.03
C LYS A 257 -25.16 12.93 -25.83
N LEU A 258 -24.66 12.80 -24.60
CA LEU A 258 -23.54 11.91 -24.29
C LEU A 258 -23.93 10.44 -24.47
N MET A 259 -25.12 10.04 -24.00
CA MET A 259 -25.64 8.68 -24.22
C MET A 259 -25.85 8.37 -25.71
N GLU A 260 -26.35 9.35 -26.48
CA GLU A 260 -26.48 9.23 -27.94
C GLU A 260 -25.12 9.00 -28.61
N ILE A 261 -24.09 9.77 -28.23
CA ILE A 261 -22.72 9.63 -28.75
C ILE A 261 -22.09 8.29 -28.34
N MET A 262 -22.37 7.82 -27.13
CA MET A 262 -21.88 6.52 -26.63
C MET A 262 -22.59 5.32 -27.28
N GLY A 263 -23.61 5.55 -28.10
CA GLY A 263 -24.39 4.49 -28.73
C GLY A 263 -25.32 3.75 -27.78
N GLU A 264 -25.53 4.29 -26.56
CA GLU A 264 -26.51 3.80 -25.60
C GLU A 264 -27.90 4.39 -25.92
N ASN A 265 -28.35 4.18 -27.16
CA ASN A 265 -29.76 4.38 -27.47
C ASN A 265 -30.52 3.11 -27.12
N ASN A 266 -31.37 3.22 -26.09
CA ASN A 266 -32.41 2.29 -25.68
C ASN A 266 -32.95 1.42 -26.84
N GLN A 267 -32.76 0.10 -26.71
CA GLN A 267 -33.81 -0.88 -26.98
C GLN A 267 -34.07 -1.66 -25.70
#